data_AF-A0A2D4LXU1-F1
#
_entry.id   AF-A0A2D4LXU1-F1
#
_cell.length_a   1.000
_cell.length_b   1.000
_cell.length_c   1.000
_cell.angle_alpha   90.00
_cell.angle_beta   90.00
_cell.angle_gamma   90.00
#
_symmetry.space_group_name_H-M   'P 1'
#
loop_
_entity.id
_entity.type
_entity.pdbx_description
1 polymer ?
#
loop_
_entity_poly.entity_id
_entity_poly.type
_entity_poly.pdbx_seq_one_letter_code
_entity_poly.pdbx_strand_id
1 'polypeptide(L)'
;EPPLNPTKNREKIIEVMFETYQFAGVYIAIQAVLTLYAQGLLTGVVVDSGDGVTHICPIYEGFLLPHLTRRLDIAGRDITRYLIKLLLLRGYAFNHSADFETVRMMKEKLCYV
;
A
#
# COMPACT_ATOMS: atom_id res chain seq x y z
N GLU A 1 -5.32 -7.14 3.98
CA GLU A 1 -4.28 -6.54 4.84
C GLU A 1 -2.91 -6.62 4.17
N PRO A 2 -1.93 -5.79 4.59
CA PRO A 2 -0.55 -5.87 4.09
C PRO A 2 0.10 -7.22 4.43
N PRO A 3 1.03 -7.70 3.59
CA PRO A 3 1.82 -8.88 3.89
C PRO A 3 2.63 -8.66 5.18
N LEU A 4 2.70 -9.67 6.05
CA LEU A 4 3.43 -9.65 7.33
C LEU A 4 2.82 -8.78 8.45
N ASN A 5 1.50 -8.58 8.47
CA ASN A 5 0.84 -7.90 9.59
C ASN A 5 0.98 -8.70 10.92
N PRO A 6 1.38 -8.07 12.04
CA PRO A 6 1.45 -8.74 13.34
C PRO A 6 0.12 -9.34 13.79
N THR A 7 0.17 -10.48 14.49
CA THR A 7 -1.02 -11.17 15.01
C THR A 7 -1.86 -10.28 15.93
N LYS A 8 -1.21 -9.48 16.79
CA LYS A 8 -1.88 -8.52 17.67
C LYS A 8 -2.77 -7.52 16.92
N ASN A 9 -2.33 -7.07 15.74
CA ASN A 9 -3.13 -6.14 14.94
C ASN A 9 -4.37 -6.84 14.37
N ARG A 10 -4.24 -8.11 13.97
CA ARG A 10 -5.37 -8.92 13.50
C ARG A 10 -6.38 -9.19 14.61
N GLU A 11 -5.91 -9.56 15.80
CA GLU A 11 -6.74 -9.76 16.99
C GLU A 11 -7.56 -8.51 17.30
N LYS A 12 -6.91 -7.34 17.31
CA LYS A 12 -7.61 -6.07 17.54
C LYS A 12 -8.66 -5.73 16.48
N ILE A 13 -8.41 -6.07 15.22
CA ILE A 13 -9.41 -5.88 14.14
C ILE A 13 -10.62 -6.80 14.40
N ILE A 14 -10.39 -8.05 14.75
CA ILE A 14 -11.44 -9.04 15.04
C ILE A 14 -12.26 -8.61 16.25
N GLU A 15 -11.61 -8.22 17.35
CA GLU A 15 -12.23 -7.69 18.57
C GLU A 15 -13.16 -6.53 18.24
N VAL A 16 -12.68 -5.50 17.53
CA VAL A 16 -13.50 -4.34 17.17
C VAL A 16 -14.68 -4.73 16.27
N MET A 17 -14.47 -5.62 15.28
CA MET A 17 -15.53 -6.04 14.37
C MET A 17 -16.64 -6.84 15.05
N PHE A 18 -16.30 -7.72 16.00
CA PHE A 18 -17.29 -8.52 16.73
C PHE A 18 -17.89 -7.78 17.92
N GLU A 19 -17.07 -7.16 18.77
CA GLU A 19 -17.54 -6.55 20.02
C GLU A 19 -18.17 -5.18 19.80
N THR A 20 -17.59 -4.34 18.95
CA THR A 20 -18.12 -2.98 18.71
C THR A 20 -19.19 -2.98 17.63
N TYR A 21 -18.94 -3.64 16.50
CA TYR A 21 -19.82 -3.60 15.34
C TYR A 21 -20.76 -4.80 15.20
N GLN A 22 -20.61 -5.83 16.05
CA GLN A 22 -21.52 -6.98 16.12
C GLN A 22 -21.72 -7.72 14.79
N PHE A 23 -20.68 -7.78 13.96
CA PHE A 23 -20.74 -8.58 12.73
C PHE A 23 -20.83 -10.08 13.02
N ALA A 24 -21.54 -10.81 12.16
CA ALA A 24 -21.71 -12.26 12.29
C ALA A 24 -20.47 -13.09 11.89
N GLY A 25 -19.53 -12.49 11.15
CA GLY A 25 -18.34 -13.16 10.67
C GLY A 25 -17.33 -12.18 10.10
N VAL A 26 -16.04 -12.54 10.18
CA VAL A 26 -14.93 -11.73 9.66
C VAL A 26 -14.00 -12.64 8.88
N TYR A 27 -13.57 -12.19 7.70
CA TYR A 27 -12.56 -12.87 6.88
C TYR A 27 -11.44 -11.89 6.53
N ILE A 28 -10.19 -12.28 6.82
CA ILE A 28 -9.00 -11.47 6.57
C ILE A 28 -8.18 -12.13 5.46
N ALA A 29 -8.00 -11.41 4.36
CA ALA A 29 -7.19 -11.84 3.23
C ALA A 29 -6.05 -10.86 2.94
N ILE A 30 -4.99 -11.37 2.32
CA ILE A 30 -3.81 -10.59 1.91
C ILE A 30 -4.12 -9.85 0.62
N GLN A 31 -3.78 -8.57 0.55
CA GLN A 31 -4.08 -7.71 -0.62
C GLN A 31 -3.53 -8.29 -1.92
N ALA A 32 -2.27 -8.75 -1.92
CA ALA A 32 -1.65 -9.35 -3.09
C ALA A 32 -2.37 -10.62 -3.61
N VAL A 33 -2.95 -11.43 -2.72
CA VAL A 33 -3.70 -12.63 -3.14
C VAL A 33 -5.00 -12.22 -3.82
N LEU A 34 -5.69 -11.21 -3.26
CA LEU A 34 -6.93 -10.70 -3.83
C LEU A 34 -6.74 -10.06 -5.21
N THR A 35 -5.64 -9.34 -5.44
CA THR A 35 -5.36 -8.75 -6.76
C THR A 35 -5.11 -9.82 -7.82
N LEU A 36 -4.43 -10.90 -7.45
CA LEU A 36 -4.13 -12.02 -8.34
C LEU A 36 -5.42 -12.81 -8.66
N TYR A 37 -6.28 -13.03 -7.66
CA TYR A 37 -7.61 -13.62 -7.84
C TYR A 37 -8.54 -12.77 -8.71
N ALA A 38 -8.48 -11.43 -8.59
CA ALA A 38 -9.26 -10.55 -9.45
C ALA A 38 -8.89 -10.68 -10.93
N GLN A 39 -7.67 -11.14 -11.24
CA GLN A 39 -7.21 -11.45 -12.60
C GLN A 39 -7.49 -12.89 -13.03
N GLY A 40 -8.06 -13.73 -12.16
CA GLY A 40 -8.29 -15.15 -12.44
C GLY A 40 -7.02 -16.00 -12.51
N LEU A 41 -5.91 -15.48 -11.98
CA LEU A 41 -4.63 -16.19 -11.90
C LEU A 41 -4.50 -16.84 -10.51
N LEU A 42 -3.72 -17.91 -10.43
CA LEU A 42 -3.38 -18.56 -9.15
C LEU A 42 -1.87 -18.48 -8.84
N THR A 43 -1.05 -18.22 -9.86
CA THR A 43 0.41 -18.15 -9.74
C THR A 43 0.88 -16.87 -10.41
N GLY A 44 1.77 -16.13 -9.76
CA GLY A 44 2.34 -14.90 -10.28
C GLY A 44 3.05 -14.09 -9.20
N VAL A 45 3.68 -13.00 -9.61
CA VAL A 45 4.31 -12.06 -8.68
C VAL A 45 3.51 -10.76 -8.70
N VAL A 46 3.02 -10.35 -7.53
CA VAL A 46 2.33 -9.07 -7.36
C VAL A 46 3.33 -8.05 -6.88
N VAL A 47 3.41 -6.93 -7.59
CA VAL A 47 4.12 -5.73 -7.14
C VAL A 47 3.06 -4.69 -6.80
N ASP A 48 2.83 -4.48 -5.52
CA ASP A 48 1.84 -3.53 -5.00
C ASP A 48 2.55 -2.28 -4.49
N SER A 49 2.39 -1.16 -5.18
CA SER A 49 2.99 0.13 -4.80
C SER A 49 1.93 1.08 -4.27
N GLY A 50 1.88 1.23 -2.95
CA GLY A 50 0.91 2.08 -2.27
C GLY A 50 1.37 3.53 -2.07
N ASP A 51 0.77 4.22 -1.10
CA ASP A 51 1.24 5.55 -0.70
C ASP A 51 2.51 5.49 0.17
N GLY A 52 2.61 4.53 1.08
CA GLY A 52 3.72 4.48 2.05
C GLY A 52 4.78 3.40 1.81
N VAL A 53 4.41 2.30 1.18
CA VAL A 53 5.28 1.11 1.04
C VAL A 53 4.99 0.44 -0.31
N THR A 54 6.04 -0.15 -0.90
CA THR A 54 5.92 -1.04 -2.05
C THR A 54 6.23 -2.47 -1.63
N HIS A 55 5.33 -3.40 -1.94
CA HIS A 55 5.45 -4.82 -1.61
C HIS A 55 5.64 -5.66 -2.88
N ILE A 56 6.55 -6.63 -2.79
CA ILE A 56 6.76 -7.64 -3.83
C ILE A 56 6.39 -8.98 -3.22
N CYS A 57 5.29 -9.54 -3.70
CA CYS A 57 4.65 -10.73 -3.17
C CYS A 57 4.54 -11.82 -4.25
N PRO A 58 5.45 -12.81 -4.24
CA PRO A 58 5.31 -13.98 -5.10
C PRO A 58 4.26 -14.93 -4.53
N ILE A 59 3.35 -15.37 -5.40
CA ILE A 59 2.25 -16.28 -5.10
C ILE A 59 2.37 -17.47 -6.04
N TYR A 60 2.24 -18.66 -5.49
CA TYR A 60 2.30 -19.91 -6.22
C TYR A 60 1.11 -20.78 -5.82
N GLU A 61 0.28 -21.17 -6.80
CA GLU A 61 -0.91 -22.00 -6.59
C GLU A 61 -1.86 -21.47 -5.49
N GLY A 62 -2.03 -20.15 -5.40
CA GLY A 62 -2.86 -19.47 -4.41
C GLY A 62 -2.20 -19.25 -3.05
N PHE A 63 -0.98 -19.75 -2.85
CA PHE A 63 -0.21 -19.57 -1.62
C PHE A 63 0.84 -18.47 -1.76
N LEU A 64 0.81 -17.50 -0.84
CA LEU A 64 1.88 -16.51 -0.72
C LEU A 64 3.14 -17.20 -0.19
N LEU A 65 4.29 -16.95 -0.83
CA LEU A 65 5.60 -17.42 -0.38
C LEU A 65 6.25 -16.35 0.52
N PRO A 66 6.17 -16.46 1.86
CA PRO A 66 6.54 -15.35 2.75
C PRO A 66 8.05 -15.10 2.76
N HIS A 67 8.85 -16.16 2.59
CA HIS A 67 10.31 -16.11 2.57
C HIS A 67 10.88 -15.36 1.35
N LEU A 68 10.10 -15.23 0.27
CA LEU A 68 10.46 -14.47 -0.92
C LEU A 68 9.78 -13.10 -0.97
N THR A 69 8.89 -12.81 -0.02
CA THR A 69 8.21 -11.51 0.05
C THR A 69 9.21 -10.42 0.43
N ARG A 70 9.26 -9.36 -0.37
CA ARG A 70 10.11 -8.19 -0.12
C ARG A 70 9.26 -6.96 0.13
N ARG A 71 9.77 -6.10 1.01
CA ARG A 71 9.18 -4.82 1.35
C ARG A 71 10.20 -3.74 1.03
N LEU A 72 9.74 -2.70 0.33
CA LEU A 72 10.49 -1.49 0.04
C LEU A 72 9.77 -0.32 0.71
N ASP A 73 10.46 0.40 1.61
CA ASP A 73 9.93 1.60 2.28
C ASP A 73 10.07 2.84 1.37
N ILE A 74 9.73 2.68 0.09
CA ILE A 74 9.61 3.74 -0.91
C ILE A 74 8.30 3.52 -1.64
N ALA A 75 7.47 4.56 -1.72
CA ALA A 75 6.24 4.53 -2.50
C ALA A 75 5.75 5.94 -2.90
N GLY A 76 4.44 6.11 -3.10
CA GLY A 76 3.86 7.34 -3.62
C GLY A 76 4.17 8.61 -2.81
N ARG A 77 4.24 8.50 -1.47
CA ARG A 77 4.53 9.60 -0.55
C ARG A 77 5.95 10.10 -0.70
N ASP A 78 6.91 9.21 -0.88
CA ASP A 78 8.32 9.57 -1.06
C ASP A 78 8.52 10.32 -2.38
N ILE A 79 7.82 9.87 -3.43
CA ILE A 79 7.79 10.55 -4.73
C ILE A 79 7.18 11.96 -4.57
N THR A 80 6.05 12.08 -3.88
CA THR A 80 5.43 13.40 -3.63
C THR A 80 6.37 14.31 -2.83
N ARG A 81 7.02 13.81 -1.78
CA ARG A 81 8.01 14.58 -0.99
C ARG A 81 9.21 15.02 -1.84
N TYR A 82 9.68 14.13 -2.70
CA TYR A 82 10.80 14.44 -3.58
C TYR A 82 10.42 15.50 -4.62
N LEU A 83 9.21 15.42 -5.18
CA LEU A 83 8.69 16.43 -6.10
C LEU A 83 8.58 17.80 -5.43
N ILE A 84 8.08 17.87 -4.19
CA ILE A 84 8.05 19.10 -3.39
C ILE A 84 9.47 19.67 -3.23
N LYS A 85 10.45 18.82 -2.88
CA LYS A 85 11.85 19.24 -2.74
C LYS A 85 12.42 19.82 -4.04
N LEU A 86 12.14 19.21 -5.18
CA LEU A 86 12.58 19.70 -6.48
C LEU A 86 11.93 21.04 -6.84
N LEU A 87 10.64 21.20 -6.54
CA LEU A 87 9.92 22.45 -6.78
C LEU A 87 10.41 23.59 -5.88
N LEU A 88 10.72 23.31 -4.62
CA LEU A 88 11.35 24.26 -3.70
C LEU A 88 12.72 24.72 -4.20
N LEU A 89 13.56 23.79 -4.68
CA LEU A 89 14.88 24.12 -5.25
C LEU A 89 14.78 25.00 -6.51
N ARG A 90 13.67 24.91 -7.25
CA ARG A 90 13.39 25.75 -8.41
C ARG A 90 12.86 27.14 -8.04
N GLY A 91 12.58 27.40 -6.76
CA GLY A 91 12.13 28.69 -6.25
C GLY A 91 10.61 28.81 -6.04
N TYR A 92 9.85 27.72 -6.17
CA TYR A 92 8.42 27.74 -5.83
C TYR A 92 8.24 27.60 -4.31
N ALA A 93 7.59 28.57 -3.68
CA ALA A 93 7.32 28.56 -2.25
C ALA A 93 6.13 27.61 -1.93
N PHE A 94 6.44 26.34 -1.66
CA PHE A 94 5.47 25.38 -1.13
C PHE A 94 5.65 25.24 0.39
N ASN A 95 4.64 25.62 1.17
CA ASN A 95 4.58 25.50 2.62
C ASN A 95 4.19 24.07 3.06
N HIS A 96 4.72 23.66 4.21
CA HIS A 96 4.61 22.28 4.68
C HIS A 96 3.27 21.99 5.37
N SER A 97 2.24 21.66 4.56
CA SER A 97 1.14 20.71 4.87
C SER A 97 0.03 20.78 3.81
N ALA A 98 -0.50 21.98 3.55
CA ALA A 98 -1.56 22.21 2.56
C ALA A 98 -1.10 21.92 1.12
N ASP A 99 0.16 22.19 0.82
CA ASP A 99 0.71 22.00 -0.54
C ASP A 99 1.03 20.56 -0.87
N PHE A 100 1.04 19.65 0.12
CA PHE A 100 1.31 18.24 -0.11
C PHE A 100 0.27 17.62 -1.03
N GLU A 101 -1.02 17.93 -0.81
CA GLU A 101 -2.11 17.38 -1.62
C GLU A 101 -2.12 18.00 -3.03
N THR A 102 -1.81 19.30 -3.14
CA THR A 102 -1.65 19.96 -4.44
C THR A 102 -0.55 19.30 -5.27
N VAL A 103 0.62 19.06 -4.67
CA VAL A 103 1.74 18.43 -5.37
C VAL A 103 1.47 16.94 -5.63
N ARG A 104 0.72 16.26 -4.77
CA ARG A 104 0.22 14.91 -5.04
C ARG A 104 -0.68 14.88 -6.28
N MET A 105 -1.65 15.80 -6.39
CA MET A 105 -2.50 15.92 -7.57
C MET A 105 -1.69 16.24 -8.83
N MET A 106 -0.68 17.10 -8.72
CA MET A 106 0.24 17.37 -9.83
C MET A 106 1.00 16.10 -10.25
N LYS A 107 1.54 15.34 -9.28
CA LYS A 107 2.20 14.05 -9.54
C LYS A 107 1.26 13.10 -10.28
N GLU A 108 0.04 12.91 -9.78
CA GLU A 108 -0.93 11.96 -10.36
C GLU A 108 -1.43 12.38 -11.75
N LYS A 109 -1.44 13.69 -12.07
CA LYS A 109 -1.92 14.19 -13.36
C LYS A 109 -0.82 14.40 -14.42
N LEU A 110 0.40 14.73 -14.00
CA LEU A 110 1.46 15.23 -14.89
C LEU A 110 2.70 14.34 -14.95
N CYS A 111 2.97 13.53 -13.93
CA CYS A 111 4.14 12.66 -13.94
C CYS A 111 3.88 11.36 -14.73
N TYR A 112 4.92 10.89 -15.41
CA TYR A 112 4.97 9.60 -16.09
C TYR A 112 6.38 9.00 -15.89
N VAL A 113 6.53 7.71 -16.19
CA VAL A 113 7.81 6.99 -16.19
C VAL A 113 8.36 6.91 -17.60
#